data_AF-A0A447TE55-F1
#
_entry.id   AF-A0A447TE55-F1
#
_cell.length_a   1.000
_cell.length_b   1.000
_cell.length_c   1.000
_cell.angle_alpha   90.00
_cell.angle_beta   90.00
_cell.angle_gamma   90.00
#
_symmetry.space_group_name_H-M   'P 1'
#
loop_
_entity.id
_entity.type
_entity.pdbx_description
1 polymer ?
#
loop_
_entity_poly.entity_id
_entity_poly.type
_entity_poly.pdbx_seq_one_letter_code
_entity_poly.pdbx_strand_id
1 'polypeptide(L)'
;MWTFAPAYIAAIVMAMLLAMNSLHDAAHGALFRSAALNRLLTRAASLPMGIDADIWTRRHVHLHHTYPNVDGYDLDIEPIPS
;
A
#
# COMPACT_ATOMS: atom_id res chain seq x y z
N MET A 1 27.58 -8.55 17.75
CA MET A 1 26.28 -8.90 18.38
C MET A 1 25.45 -7.67 18.70
N TRP A 2 25.97 -6.63 19.36
CA TRP A 2 25.24 -5.39 19.67
C TRP A 2 24.68 -4.62 18.46
N THR A 3 25.32 -4.72 17.30
CA THR A 3 24.86 -4.10 16.04
C THR A 3 23.84 -4.96 15.28
N PHE A 4 23.73 -6.25 15.59
CA PHE A 4 22.88 -7.17 14.83
C PHE A 4 21.40 -6.89 15.08
N ALA A 5 20.98 -6.77 16.35
CA ALA A 5 19.60 -6.47 16.70
C ALA A 5 19.06 -5.17 16.07
N PRO A 6 19.74 -3.99 16.19
CA PRO A 6 19.25 -2.77 15.56
C PRO A 6 19.29 -2.84 14.03
N ALA A 7 20.30 -3.48 13.43
CA ALA A 7 20.36 -3.65 11.98
C ALA A 7 19.22 -4.55 11.46
N TYR A 8 18.86 -5.60 12.20
CA TYR A 8 17.75 -6.49 11.85
C TYR A 8 16.40 -5.78 11.95
N ILE A 9 16.18 -4.99 13.01
CA ILE A 9 14.97 -4.16 13.14
C ILE A 9 14.90 -3.15 12.00
N ALA A 10 16.00 -2.47 11.69
CA ALA A 10 16.07 -1.52 10.57
C ALA A 10 15.74 -2.21 9.24
N ALA A 11 16.26 -3.42 8.99
CA ALA A 11 15.98 -4.16 7.77
C ALA A 11 14.48 -4.49 7.63
N ILE A 12 13.80 -4.89 8.71
CA ILE A 12 12.36 -5.16 8.70
C ILE A 12 11.57 -3.89 8.38
N VAL A 13 11.88 -2.77 9.05
CA VAL A 13 11.21 -1.48 8.81
C VAL A 13 11.42 -1.03 7.37
N MET A 14 12.65 -1.12 6.85
CA MET A 14 12.97 -0.75 5.47
C MET A 14 12.25 -1.65 4.46
N ALA A 15 12.15 -2.95 4.73
CA ALA A 15 11.41 -3.87 3.87
C ALA A 15 9.91 -3.54 3.83
N MET A 16 9.32 -3.20 4.98
CA MET A 16 7.92 -2.80 5.08
C MET A 16 7.67 -1.48 4.34
N LEU A 17 8.54 -0.48 4.52
CA LEU A 17 8.46 0.78 3.78
C LEU A 17 8.62 0.56 2.29
N LEU A 18 9.57 -0.28 1.85
CA LEU A 18 9.76 -0.59 0.44
C LEU A 18 8.52 -1.25 -0.16
N ALA A 19 7.93 -2.23 0.54
CA ALA A 19 6.72 -2.91 0.10
C ALA A 19 5.54 -1.93 -0.02
N MET A 20 5.33 -1.09 0.99
CA MET A 20 4.20 -0.16 1.02
C MET A 20 4.35 0.96 -0.02
N ASN A 21 5.54 1.55 -0.16
CA ASN A 21 5.79 2.57 -1.19
C ASN A 21 5.67 1.98 -2.61
N SER A 22 6.19 0.77 -2.83
CA SER A 22 6.07 0.10 -4.14
C SER A 22 4.61 -0.19 -4.49
N LEU A 23 3.82 -0.69 -3.53
CA LEU A 23 2.38 -0.93 -3.70
C LEU A 23 1.62 0.38 -3.97
N HIS A 24 1.93 1.44 -3.20
CA HIS A 24 1.37 2.78 -3.37
C HIS A 24 1.61 3.33 -4.78
N ASP A 25 2.87 3.43 -5.19
CA ASP A 25 3.27 4.05 -6.45
C ASP A 25 2.84 3.24 -7.66
N ALA A 26 2.82 1.90 -7.54
CA ALA A 26 2.29 1.02 -8.58
C ALA A 26 0.76 1.17 -8.72
N ALA A 27 0.02 1.32 -7.61
CA ALA A 27 -1.43 1.56 -7.66
C ALA A 27 -1.78 2.90 -8.34
N HIS A 28 -0.94 3.92 -8.16
CA HIS A 28 -1.03 5.20 -8.88
C HIS A 28 -0.59 5.12 -10.35
N GLY A 29 0.01 4.00 -10.76
CA GLY A 29 0.61 3.85 -12.09
C GLY A 29 1.89 4.67 -12.28
N ALA A 30 2.49 5.16 -11.21
CA ALA A 30 3.66 6.05 -11.23
C ALA A 30 5.00 5.30 -11.26
N LEU A 31 5.02 4.02 -10.86
CA LEU A 31 6.28 3.27 -10.76
C LEU A 31 6.84 2.84 -12.12
N PHE A 32 5.98 2.35 -13.02
CA PHE A 32 6.37 1.97 -14.38
C PHE A 32 5.62 2.77 -15.44
N ARG A 33 6.20 2.89 -16.64
CA ARG A 33 5.48 3.41 -17.82
C ARG A 33 4.39 2.46 -18.33
N SER A 34 4.53 1.15 -18.05
CA SER A 34 3.59 0.13 -18.49
C SER A 34 2.52 -0.10 -17.44
N ALA A 35 1.26 0.14 -17.82
CA ALA A 35 0.11 -0.12 -16.96
C ALA A 35 -0.01 -1.60 -16.57
N ALA A 36 0.44 -2.53 -17.42
CA ALA A 36 0.43 -3.96 -17.10
C ALA A 36 1.44 -4.31 -15.99
N LEU A 37 2.64 -3.70 -16.02
CA LEU A 37 3.65 -3.91 -14.99
C LEU A 37 3.23 -3.32 -13.64
N ASN A 38 2.62 -2.12 -13.66
CA ASN A 38 2.05 -1.53 -12.44
C ASN A 38 0.97 -2.41 -11.82
N ARG A 39 0.05 -2.95 -12.63
CA ARG A 39 -0.99 -3.89 -12.15
C ARG A 39 -0.40 -5.18 -11.60
N LEU A 40 0.60 -5.75 -12.28
CA LEU A 40 1.26 -6.97 -11.81
C LEU A 40 1.95 -6.74 -10.46
N LEU A 41 2.69 -5.65 -10.32
CA LEU A 41 3.38 -5.34 -9.08
C LEU A 41 2.42 -5.03 -7.94
N THR A 42 1.34 -4.27 -8.20
CA THR A 42 0.29 -3.99 -7.20
C THR A 42 -0.27 -5.30 -6.64
N ARG A 43 -0.59 -6.26 -7.51
CA ARG A 43 -1.05 -7.61 -7.11
C ARG A 43 0.01 -8.37 -6.32
N ALA A 44 1.24 -8.40 -6.80
CA ALA A 44 2.33 -9.11 -6.13
C ALA A 44 2.61 -8.55 -4.72
N ALA A 45 2.59 -7.22 -4.57
CA ALA A 45 2.86 -6.54 -3.31
C ALA A 45 1.68 -6.62 -2.32
N SER A 46 0.42 -6.64 -2.80
CA SER A 46 -0.76 -6.72 -1.94
C SER A 46 -1.02 -8.15 -1.40
N LEU A 47 -0.60 -9.19 -2.12
CA LEU A 47 -0.75 -10.60 -1.74
C LEU A 47 -0.25 -10.94 -0.32
N PRO A 48 1.01 -10.65 0.07
CA PRO A 48 1.50 -10.98 1.42
C PRO A 48 0.80 -10.19 2.52
N MET A 49 0.12 -9.09 2.18
CA MET A 49 -0.67 -8.28 3.12
C MET A 49 -2.11 -8.81 3.27
N GLY A 50 -2.53 -9.78 2.44
CA GLY A 50 -3.91 -10.27 2.41
C GLY A 50 -4.91 -9.27 1.83
N ILE A 51 -4.43 -8.31 1.02
CA ILE A 51 -5.24 -7.22 0.46
C ILE A 51 -5.50 -7.48 -1.02
N ASP A 52 -6.76 -7.35 -1.45
CA ASP A 52 -7.09 -7.35 -2.87
C ASP A 52 -6.58 -6.07 -3.54
N ALA A 53 -5.81 -6.23 -4.61
CA ALA A 53 -5.17 -5.11 -5.30
C ALA A 53 -6.17 -4.12 -5.91
N ASP A 54 -7.29 -4.59 -6.43
CA ASP A 54 -8.29 -3.74 -7.09
C ASP A 54 -9.10 -2.96 -6.05
N ILE A 55 -9.42 -3.58 -4.90
CA ILE A 55 -10.01 -2.89 -3.74
C ILE A 55 -9.04 -1.84 -3.19
N TRP A 56 -7.76 -2.18 -3.02
CA TRP A 56 -6.73 -1.23 -2.59
C TRP A 56 -6.66 -0.03 -3.51
N THR A 57 -6.52 -0.24 -4.82
CA THR A 57 -6.44 0.85 -5.80
C THR A 57 -7.71 1.70 -5.78
N ARG A 58 -8.90 1.11 -5.66
CA ARG A 58 -10.14 1.88 -5.56
C ARG A 58 -10.17 2.74 -4.30
N ARG A 59 -9.92 2.15 -3.13
CA ARG A 59 -9.96 2.88 -1.85
C ARG A 59 -8.91 3.97 -1.80
N HIS A 60 -7.65 3.61 -2.05
CA HIS A 60 -6.54 4.53 -1.93
C HIS A 60 -6.56 5.62 -3.02
N VAL A 61 -6.62 5.23 -4.30
CA VAL A 61 -6.46 6.18 -5.42
C VAL A 61 -7.74 6.94 -5.72
N HIS A 62 -8.90 6.26 -5.75
CA HIS A 62 -10.15 6.90 -6.16
C HIS A 62 -10.94 7.52 -5.00
N LEU A 63 -10.91 6.93 -3.80
CA LEU A 63 -11.67 7.46 -2.65
C LEU A 63 -10.80 8.36 -1.79
N HIS A 64 -9.75 7.83 -1.17
CA HIS A 64 -8.92 8.55 -0.21
C HIS A 64 -8.23 9.77 -0.83
N HIS A 65 -7.60 9.67 -2.00
CA HIS A 65 -6.99 10.84 -2.65
C HIS A 65 -7.99 11.86 -3.22
N THR A 66 -9.24 11.47 -3.45
CA THR A 66 -10.30 12.38 -3.93
C THR A 66 -11.03 13.07 -2.77
N TYR A 67 -11.27 12.33 -1.68
CA TYR A 67 -12.03 12.76 -0.50
C TYR A 67 -11.31 12.40 0.80
N PRO A 68 -10.09 12.89 1.04
CA PRO A 68 -9.28 12.47 2.18
C PRO A 68 -9.96 12.85 3.50
N ASN A 69 -10.16 11.88 4.38
CA ASN A 69 -10.79 12.06 5.70
C ASN A 69 -12.23 12.61 5.66
N VAL A 70 -12.97 12.38 4.57
CA VAL A 70 -14.39 12.75 4.48
C VAL A 70 -15.24 11.54 4.88
N ASP A 71 -16.03 11.71 5.93
CA ASP A 71 -16.89 10.65 6.46
C ASP A 71 -17.90 10.16 5.40
N GLY A 72 -18.10 8.84 5.37
CA GLY A 72 -18.93 8.15 4.35
C GLY A 72 -18.36 8.11 2.93
N TYR A 73 -17.17 8.69 2.68
CA TYR A 73 -16.47 8.62 1.39
C TYR A 73 -15.11 7.94 1.52
N ASP A 74 -14.36 8.23 2.58
CA ASP A 74 -13.08 7.62 2.89
C ASP A 74 -13.25 6.40 3.80
N LEU A 75 -13.35 5.22 3.19
CA LEU A 75 -13.48 3.94 3.89
C LEU A 75 -12.28 3.62 4.81
N ASP A 76 -11.16 4.34 4.69
CA ASP A 76 -9.97 4.11 5.51
C ASP A 76 -10.10 4.70 6.92
N ILE A 77 -11.06 5.62 7.13
CA ILE A 77 -11.38 6.18 8.46
C ILE A 77 -12.72 5.66 9.02
N GLU A 78 -13.43 4.82 8.28
CA GLU A 78 -14.71 4.29 8.73
C GLU A 78 -14.53 3.39 9.96
N PRO A 79 -15.27 3.64 11.05
CA PRO A 79 -15.25 2.77 12.21
C PRO A 79 -15.88 1.42 11.89
N ILE A 80 -15.28 0.34 12.42
CA ILE A 80 -15.83 -1.02 12.31
C ILE A 80 -17.25 -0.99 12.91
N PRO A 81 -18.30 -1.47 12.20
CA PRO A 81 -19.65 -1.48 12.74
C PRO A 81 -19.69 -2.29 14.05
N SER A 82 -20.23 -1.68 15.10
CA SER A 82 -20.44 -2.30 16.42
C SER A 82 -21.58 -3.30 16.42
#